data_AF-A0A924XS32-F1
#
_entry.id   AF-A0A924XS32-F1
#
_cell.length_a   1.000
_cell.length_b   1.000
_cell.length_c   1.000
_cell.angle_alpha   90.00
_cell.angle_beta   90.00
_cell.angle_gamma   90.00
#
_symmetry.space_group_name_H-M   'P 1'
#
loop_
_entity.id
_entity.type
_entity.pdbx_description
1 polymer ?
#
loop_
_entity_poly.entity_id
_entity_poly.type
_entity_poly.pdbx_seq_one_letter_code
_entity_poly.pdbx_strand_id
1 'polypeptide(L)'
;KPGSVGLPALLALDLIGIQVTQAPDADADAVFHVGQGARVTAAGHPDMTPVMTLGSIDAAGIWLRDPAFPAVPSAIELTAHQTPSRLSAALRATSAATLLDAAVVLPSLSPANRVALWRRACADAWATADLVHEAAALGIRPAAPPATVSLMGAVAADVPTLLALRTWLESRWAWRAG
;
A
#
# COMPACT_ATOMS: atom_id res chain seq x y z
N LYS A 1 -17.12 -7.88 -6.24
CA LYS A 1 -16.92 -7.09 -4.99
C LYS A 1 -15.44 -6.78 -4.90
N PRO A 2 -15.00 -5.50 -4.75
CA PRO A 2 -13.59 -5.22 -4.60
C PRO A 2 -13.11 -5.89 -3.30
N GLY A 3 -12.13 -6.77 -3.40
CA GLY A 3 -11.32 -7.16 -2.25
C GLY A 3 -10.57 -5.93 -1.73
N SER A 4 -10.17 -5.95 -0.45
CA SER A 4 -9.39 -4.89 0.20
C SER A 4 -8.16 -4.44 -0.60
N VAL A 5 -7.61 -5.34 -1.43
CA VAL A 5 -6.40 -5.17 -2.22
C VAL A 5 -6.51 -4.06 -3.29
N GLY A 6 -7.71 -3.74 -3.79
CA GLY A 6 -7.89 -2.72 -4.85
C GLY A 6 -8.17 -1.29 -4.37
N LEU A 7 -8.39 -1.11 -3.07
CA LEU A 7 -8.92 0.13 -2.51
C LEU A 7 -8.05 1.37 -2.73
N PRO A 8 -6.72 1.33 -2.54
CA PRO A 8 -5.91 2.53 -2.68
C PRO A 8 -5.77 2.99 -4.13
N ALA A 9 -5.86 2.10 -5.13
CA ALA A 9 -5.90 2.54 -6.53
C ALA A 9 -7.18 3.24 -6.88
N LEU A 10 -8.32 2.65 -6.51
CA LEU A 10 -9.59 3.25 -6.83
C LEU A 10 -9.66 4.65 -6.19
N LEU A 11 -9.15 4.79 -4.96
CA LEU A 11 -9.00 6.07 -4.28
C LEU A 11 -8.03 7.01 -5.01
N ALA A 12 -6.85 6.54 -5.40
CA ALA A 12 -5.87 7.36 -6.10
C ALA A 12 -6.38 7.85 -7.47
N LEU A 13 -7.00 6.98 -8.27
CA LEU A 13 -7.61 7.33 -9.56
C LEU A 13 -8.71 8.38 -9.41
N ASP A 14 -9.56 8.24 -8.41
CA ASP A 14 -10.62 9.21 -8.20
C ASP A 14 -10.09 10.57 -7.74
N LEU A 15 -9.08 10.57 -6.88
CA LEU A 15 -8.47 11.79 -6.36
C LEU A 15 -7.72 12.57 -7.45
N ILE A 16 -7.33 11.93 -8.54
CA ILE A 16 -6.77 12.58 -9.74
C ILE A 16 -7.83 12.87 -10.80
N GLY A 17 -9.12 12.74 -10.45
CA GLY A 17 -10.24 13.06 -11.32
C GLY A 17 -10.52 12.01 -12.40
N ILE A 18 -9.90 10.83 -12.33
CA ILE A 18 -10.17 9.74 -13.26
C ILE A 18 -11.39 8.97 -12.74
N GLN A 19 -12.48 9.06 -13.50
CA GLN A 19 -13.68 8.26 -13.25
C GLN A 19 -13.36 6.78 -13.49
N VAL A 20 -13.51 5.94 -12.46
CA VAL A 20 -13.31 4.49 -12.57
C VAL A 20 -14.64 3.79 -12.46
N THR A 21 -14.99 3.03 -13.49
CA THR A 21 -16.09 2.07 -13.51
C THR A 21 -15.52 0.66 -13.46
N GLN A 22 -16.18 -0.26 -12.74
CA GLN A 22 -15.76 -1.66 -12.74
C GLN A 22 -15.99 -2.25 -14.13
N ALA A 23 -14.93 -2.77 -14.75
CA ALA A 23 -15.06 -3.58 -15.96
C ALA A 23 -15.66 -4.94 -15.57
N PRO A 24 -16.80 -5.35 -16.15
CA PRO A 24 -17.43 -6.63 -15.84
C PRO A 24 -16.74 -7.81 -16.54
N ASP A 25 -16.00 -7.61 -17.64
CA ASP A 25 -15.12 -8.60 -18.28
C ASP A 25 -14.23 -7.96 -19.38
N ALA A 26 -12.97 -8.44 -19.44
CA ALA A 26 -11.89 -8.37 -20.45
C ALA A 26 -11.53 -7.12 -21.29
N ASP A 27 -12.38 -6.10 -21.46
CA ASP A 27 -12.00 -4.84 -22.14
C ASP A 27 -11.84 -3.72 -21.08
N ALA A 28 -10.71 -3.74 -20.37
CA ALA A 28 -10.43 -2.75 -19.34
C ALA A 28 -9.56 -1.62 -19.90
N ASP A 29 -10.05 -0.38 -19.83
CA ASP A 29 -9.27 0.83 -20.14
C ASP A 29 -8.10 1.05 -19.18
N ALA A 30 -8.14 0.40 -18.00
CA ALA A 30 -7.08 0.43 -17.00
C ALA A 30 -7.05 -0.88 -16.20
N VAL A 31 -5.84 -1.37 -15.91
CA VAL A 31 -5.62 -2.52 -15.04
C VAL A 31 -4.84 -2.06 -13.82
N PHE A 32 -5.37 -2.37 -12.63
CA PHE A 32 -4.65 -2.15 -11.39
C PHE A 32 -3.94 -3.43 -10.96
N HIS A 33 -2.62 -3.38 -10.94
CA HIS A 33 -1.80 -4.46 -10.43
C HIS A 33 -1.32 -4.14 -9.03
N VAL A 34 -1.47 -5.10 -8.11
CA VAL A 34 -1.09 -4.97 -6.70
C VAL A 34 -0.17 -6.10 -6.31
N GLY A 35 0.74 -5.78 -5.41
CA GLY A 35 1.67 -6.74 -4.86
C GLY A 35 2.75 -7.13 -5.86
N GLN A 36 3.44 -8.19 -5.49
CA GLN A 36 4.72 -8.58 -6.05
C GLN A 36 4.74 -8.84 -7.57
N GLY A 37 3.62 -9.34 -8.12
CA GLY A 37 3.49 -9.62 -9.55
C GLY A 37 3.35 -8.39 -10.42
N ALA A 38 3.01 -7.22 -9.84
CA ALA A 38 2.61 -6.05 -10.62
C ALA A 38 3.66 -5.58 -11.63
N ARG A 39 4.94 -5.71 -11.30
CA ARG A 39 6.05 -5.35 -12.20
C ARG A 39 6.20 -6.32 -13.36
N VAL A 40 6.09 -7.62 -13.08
CA VAL A 40 6.19 -8.69 -14.09
C VAL A 40 4.97 -8.64 -15.00
N THR A 41 3.78 -8.41 -14.43
CA THR A 41 2.54 -8.28 -15.19
C THR A 41 2.54 -7.00 -16.05
N ALA A 42 2.96 -5.86 -15.51
CA ALA A 42 3.08 -4.62 -16.29
C ALA A 42 4.08 -4.77 -17.46
N ALA A 43 5.22 -5.43 -17.24
CA ALA A 43 6.17 -5.72 -18.32
C ALA A 43 5.61 -6.70 -19.38
N GLY A 44 4.64 -7.53 -19.02
CA GLY A 44 3.93 -8.45 -19.92
C GLY A 44 2.85 -7.79 -20.79
N HIS A 45 2.56 -6.49 -20.57
CA HIS A 45 1.56 -5.73 -21.32
C HIS A 45 2.19 -4.47 -21.94
N PRO A 46 2.97 -4.61 -23.03
CA PRO A 46 3.71 -3.49 -23.63
C PRO A 46 2.83 -2.35 -24.17
N ASP A 47 1.56 -2.65 -24.44
CA ASP A 47 0.57 -1.65 -24.90
C ASP A 47 -0.02 -0.82 -23.75
N MET A 48 0.29 -1.19 -22.50
CA MET A 48 -0.18 -0.48 -21.31
C MET A 48 0.91 0.43 -20.76
N THR A 49 0.57 1.72 -20.56
CA THR A 49 1.48 2.69 -19.94
C THR A 49 1.11 2.87 -18.46
N PRO A 50 2.04 2.68 -17.52
CA PRO A 50 1.76 2.96 -16.11
C PRO A 50 1.52 4.46 -15.90
N VAL A 51 0.36 4.81 -15.34
CA VAL A 51 -0.06 6.22 -15.14
C VAL A 51 0.20 6.73 -13.72
N MET A 52 0.26 5.82 -12.73
CA MET A 52 0.60 6.13 -11.35
C MET A 52 1.15 4.90 -10.64
N THR A 53 1.86 5.11 -9.53
CA THR A 53 2.27 4.05 -8.58
C THR A 53 1.75 4.35 -7.18
N LEU A 54 1.73 3.36 -6.28
CA LEU A 54 1.45 3.63 -4.87
C LEU A 54 2.62 4.33 -4.15
N GLY A 55 3.77 4.47 -4.83
CA GLY A 55 5.02 4.95 -4.24
C GLY A 55 5.76 3.85 -3.49
N SER A 56 6.88 4.25 -2.88
CA SER A 56 7.67 3.43 -1.96
C SER A 56 7.95 4.24 -0.69
N ILE A 57 8.41 3.58 0.36
CA ILE A 57 8.87 4.24 1.58
C ILE A 57 10.35 3.95 1.76
N ASP A 58 11.15 4.99 1.95
CA ASP A 58 12.58 4.86 2.20
C ASP A 58 12.91 4.42 3.63
N ALA A 59 14.20 4.22 3.91
CA ALA A 59 14.66 3.81 5.23
C ALA A 59 14.30 4.81 6.36
N ALA A 60 14.06 6.08 6.02
CA ALA A 60 13.66 7.14 6.95
C ALA A 60 12.14 7.23 7.13
N GLY A 61 11.36 6.41 6.41
CA GLY A 61 9.90 6.46 6.47
C GLY A 61 9.28 7.51 5.56
N ILE A 62 10.07 8.11 4.67
CA ILE A 62 9.60 9.12 3.74
C ILE A 62 9.03 8.42 2.51
N TRP A 63 7.86 8.87 2.07
CA TRP A 63 7.26 8.43 0.83
C TRP A 63 8.02 8.97 -0.37
N LEU A 64 8.43 8.06 -1.26
CA LEU A 64 9.12 8.32 -2.51
C LEU A 64 8.33 7.72 -3.69
N ARG A 65 8.77 8.00 -4.91
CA ARG A 65 8.33 7.26 -6.10
C ARG A 65 8.74 5.79 -6.01
N ASP A 66 8.06 4.93 -6.76
CA ASP A 66 8.54 3.55 -6.92
C ASP A 66 9.84 3.58 -7.75
N PRO A 67 10.97 3.08 -7.22
CA PRO A 67 12.24 3.04 -7.96
C PRO A 67 12.19 2.20 -9.24
N ALA A 68 11.24 1.27 -9.39
CA ALA A 68 11.04 0.53 -10.64
C ALA A 68 10.32 1.37 -11.71
N PHE A 69 9.66 2.46 -11.32
CA PHE A 69 8.93 3.35 -12.22
C PHE A 69 9.24 4.82 -11.90
N PRO A 70 10.51 5.26 -12.02
CA PRO A 70 10.94 6.59 -11.55
C PRO A 70 10.27 7.75 -12.29
N ALA A 71 9.84 7.52 -13.53
CA ALA A 71 9.13 8.49 -14.34
C ALA A 71 7.62 8.57 -14.03
N VAL A 72 7.08 7.60 -13.29
CA VAL A 72 5.64 7.49 -13.01
C VAL A 72 5.36 8.13 -11.66
N PRO A 73 4.44 9.10 -11.58
CA PRO A 73 4.15 9.78 -10.32
C PRO A 73 3.56 8.83 -9.27
N SER A 74 3.81 9.11 -8.00
CA SER A 74 3.17 8.36 -6.92
C SER A 74 1.77 8.89 -6.63
N ALA A 75 0.90 8.04 -6.09
CA ALA A 75 -0.44 8.41 -5.65
C ALA A 75 -0.40 9.56 -4.61
N ILE A 76 0.68 9.65 -3.83
CA ILE A 76 0.86 10.71 -2.84
C ILE A 76 1.23 12.04 -3.50
N GLU A 77 2.10 12.01 -4.51
CA GLU A 77 2.44 13.21 -5.29
C GLU A 77 1.20 13.76 -6.00
N LEU A 78 0.42 12.87 -6.59
CA LEU A 78 -0.78 13.26 -7.33
C LEU A 78 -1.89 13.84 -6.44
N THR A 79 -1.93 13.46 -5.16
CA THR A 79 -2.96 13.91 -4.21
C THR A 79 -2.55 15.15 -3.41
N ALA A 80 -1.33 15.63 -3.58
CA ALA A 80 -0.84 16.87 -2.97
C ALA A 80 -1.59 18.12 -3.49
N HIS A 81 -2.34 18.00 -4.59
CA HIS A 81 -3.12 19.08 -5.16
C HIS A 81 -4.61 18.79 -4.97
N GLN A 82 -5.26 19.59 -4.11
CA GLN A 82 -6.73 19.71 -3.95
C GLN A 82 -7.48 18.59 -3.19
N THR A 83 -6.79 17.62 -2.58
CA THR A 83 -7.47 16.56 -1.80
C THR A 83 -7.74 16.98 -0.35
N PRO A 84 -8.93 16.72 0.22
CA PRO A 84 -9.17 16.87 1.65
C PRO A 84 -8.16 16.08 2.48
N SER A 85 -7.54 16.71 3.48
CA SER A 85 -6.42 16.14 4.24
C SER A 85 -6.69 14.74 4.83
N ARG A 86 -7.95 14.46 5.21
CA ARG A 86 -8.39 13.14 5.68
C ARG A 86 -8.39 12.08 4.58
N LEU A 87 -8.79 12.40 3.35
CA LEU A 87 -8.72 11.46 2.23
C LEU A 87 -7.27 11.20 1.82
N SER A 88 -6.41 12.22 1.87
CA SER A 88 -4.96 12.03 1.67
C SER A 88 -4.32 11.17 2.78
N ALA A 89 -4.80 11.29 4.02
CA ALA A 89 -4.34 10.44 5.12
C ALA A 89 -4.86 9.00 4.96
N ALA A 90 -6.13 8.82 4.60
CA ALA A 90 -6.71 7.51 4.30
C ALA A 90 -6.00 6.83 3.12
N LEU A 91 -5.67 7.57 2.06
CA LEU A 91 -4.90 7.04 0.93
C LEU A 91 -3.52 6.59 1.38
N ARG A 92 -2.79 7.43 2.14
CA ARG A 92 -1.49 7.05 2.69
C ARG A 92 -1.57 5.79 3.56
N ALA A 93 -2.59 5.70 4.42
CA ALA A 93 -2.83 4.53 5.24
C ALA A 93 -3.13 3.28 4.42
N THR A 94 -3.98 3.42 3.40
CA THR A 94 -4.37 2.32 2.52
C THR A 94 -3.19 1.86 1.66
N SER A 95 -2.43 2.80 1.07
CA SER A 95 -1.21 2.50 0.31
C SER A 95 -0.16 1.82 1.17
N ALA A 96 0.08 2.32 2.39
CA ALA A 96 0.98 1.68 3.34
C ALA A 96 0.50 0.25 3.69
N ALA A 97 -0.80 0.07 3.93
CA ALA A 97 -1.36 -1.24 4.23
C ALA A 97 -1.21 -2.23 3.07
N THR A 98 -1.36 -1.77 1.82
CA THR A 98 -1.17 -2.64 0.64
C THR A 98 0.30 -2.98 0.35
N LEU A 99 1.25 -2.27 0.95
CA LEU A 99 2.68 -2.58 0.87
C LEU A 99 3.12 -3.56 1.97
N LEU A 100 2.24 -3.93 2.91
CA LEU A 100 2.54 -4.89 3.96
C LEU A 100 2.05 -6.28 3.56
N ASP A 101 2.98 -7.22 3.39
CA ASP A 101 2.63 -8.63 3.21
C ASP A 101 2.07 -9.24 4.51
N ALA A 102 2.58 -8.80 5.66
CA ALA A 102 2.07 -9.18 6.97
C ALA A 102 2.45 -8.15 8.04
N ALA A 103 1.59 -8.02 9.06
CA ALA A 103 1.89 -7.28 10.28
C ALA A 103 1.48 -8.10 11.50
N VAL A 104 2.37 -8.19 12.49
CA VAL A 104 2.06 -8.83 13.78
C VAL A 104 1.75 -7.75 14.80
N VAL A 105 0.49 -7.69 15.24
CA VAL A 105 0.05 -6.79 16.31
C VAL A 105 0.10 -7.56 17.62
N LEU A 106 1.00 -7.15 18.51
CA LEU A 106 1.08 -7.70 19.86
C LEU A 106 0.10 -6.95 20.78
N PRO A 107 -0.55 -7.62 21.75
CA PRO A 107 -1.35 -6.95 22.78
C PRO A 107 -0.55 -5.85 23.48
N SER A 108 -1.22 -4.76 23.86
CA SER A 108 -0.61 -3.63 24.58
C SER A 108 0.09 -4.03 25.89
N LEU A 109 -0.32 -5.15 26.48
CA LEU A 109 0.24 -5.71 27.71
C LEU A 109 1.31 -6.78 27.47
N SER A 110 1.80 -6.93 26.23
CA SER A 110 2.86 -7.90 25.94
C SER A 110 4.11 -7.57 26.76
N PRO A 111 4.58 -8.49 27.62
CA PRO A 111 5.77 -8.26 28.44
C PRO A 111 6.97 -7.85 27.57
N ALA A 112 7.74 -6.86 28.03
CA ALA A 112 8.86 -6.29 27.27
C ALA A 112 9.88 -7.35 26.84
N ASN A 113 10.11 -8.38 27.67
CA ASN A 113 11.00 -9.50 27.32
C ASN A 113 10.47 -10.35 26.16
N ARG A 114 9.15 -10.56 26.03
CA ARG A 114 8.56 -11.26 24.87
C ARG A 114 8.68 -10.41 23.61
N VAL A 115 8.42 -9.11 23.70
CA VAL A 115 8.60 -8.19 22.55
C VAL A 115 10.07 -8.21 22.08
N ALA A 116 11.02 -8.17 23.02
CA ALA A 116 12.44 -8.24 22.71
C ALA A 116 12.83 -9.58 22.07
N LEU A 117 12.28 -10.71 22.56
CA LEU A 117 12.49 -12.03 21.98
C LEU A 117 11.97 -12.11 20.55
N TRP A 118 10.75 -11.64 20.30
CA TRP A 118 10.16 -11.61 18.96
C TRP A 118 10.96 -10.72 18.00
N ARG A 119 11.34 -9.51 18.42
CA ARG A 119 12.19 -8.63 17.61
C ARG A 119 13.52 -9.30 17.26
N ARG A 120 14.13 -10.00 18.21
CA ARG A 120 15.38 -10.74 18.00
C ARG A 120 15.17 -11.93 17.05
N ALA A 121 14.14 -12.74 17.26
CA ALA A 121 13.82 -13.85 16.37
C ALA A 121 13.56 -13.38 14.93
N CYS A 122 12.85 -12.26 14.75
CA CYS A 122 12.67 -11.66 13.44
C CYS A 122 13.99 -11.16 12.84
N ALA A 123 14.85 -10.50 13.63
CA ALA A 123 16.16 -10.05 13.17
C ALA A 123 17.07 -11.22 12.77
N ASP A 124 17.08 -12.29 13.56
CA ASP A 124 17.85 -13.52 13.30
C ASP A 124 17.31 -14.25 12.05
N ALA A 125 15.99 -14.31 11.88
CA ALA A 125 15.36 -14.85 10.68
C ALA A 125 15.78 -14.05 9.43
N TRP A 126 15.72 -12.72 9.50
CA TRP A 126 16.17 -11.83 8.41
C TRP A 126 17.68 -11.81 8.18
N ALA A 127 18.48 -12.34 9.10
CA ALA A 127 19.91 -12.57 8.89
C ALA A 127 20.21 -13.88 8.13
N THR A 128 19.21 -14.74 7.93
CA THR A 128 19.35 -16.01 7.22
C THR A 128 19.28 -15.76 5.71
N ALA A 129 20.38 -16.02 4.99
CA ALA A 129 20.49 -15.73 3.56
C ALA A 129 19.42 -16.43 2.72
N ASP A 130 19.05 -17.66 3.05
CA ASP A 130 18.01 -18.41 2.35
C ASP A 130 16.64 -17.74 2.48
N LEU A 131 16.27 -17.29 3.68
CA LEU A 131 15.03 -16.56 3.91
C LEU A 131 15.03 -15.21 3.17
N VAL A 132 16.16 -14.50 3.17
CA VAL A 132 16.30 -13.24 2.41
C VAL A 132 16.19 -13.48 0.92
N HIS A 133 16.76 -14.57 0.42
CA HIS A 133 16.70 -14.94 -1.00
C HIS A 133 15.29 -15.35 -1.41
N GLU A 134 14.62 -16.19 -0.62
CA GLU A 134 13.20 -16.55 -0.81
C GLU A 134 12.31 -15.31 -0.72
N ALA A 135 12.49 -14.46 0.29
CA ALA A 135 11.78 -13.20 0.43
C ALA A 135 12.00 -12.29 -0.78
N ALA A 136 13.24 -12.16 -1.28
CA ALA A 136 13.55 -11.38 -2.47
C ALA A 136 12.96 -11.99 -3.75
N ALA A 137 12.93 -13.32 -3.87
CA ALA A 137 12.24 -14.03 -4.95
C ALA A 137 10.71 -13.85 -4.86
N LEU A 138 10.20 -13.69 -3.64
CA LEU A 138 8.84 -13.25 -3.30
C LEU A 138 8.72 -11.71 -3.25
N GLY A 139 9.71 -10.97 -3.76
CA GLY A 139 9.73 -9.50 -3.84
C GLY A 139 9.43 -8.76 -2.54
N ILE A 140 9.43 -9.47 -1.41
CA ILE A 140 9.30 -8.96 -0.06
C ILE A 140 10.60 -8.24 0.24
N ARG A 141 10.49 -6.94 0.49
CA ARG A 141 11.63 -6.13 0.90
C ARG A 141 11.59 -5.94 2.41
N PRO A 142 12.65 -6.31 3.15
CA PRO A 142 12.72 -5.99 4.55
C PRO A 142 12.71 -4.47 4.72
N ALA A 143 11.79 -3.97 5.56
CA ALA A 143 11.73 -2.57 5.92
C ALA A 143 12.68 -2.29 7.09
N ALA A 144 13.50 -1.24 6.96
CA ALA A 144 14.32 -0.76 8.06
C ALA A 144 13.43 -0.29 9.23
N PRO A 145 13.90 -0.34 10.50
CA PRO A 145 13.09 0.04 11.65
C PRO A 145 12.38 1.41 11.54
N PRO A 146 13.01 2.50 11.04
CA PRO A 146 12.32 3.79 10.90
C PRO A 146 11.25 3.78 9.80
N ALA A 147 11.49 3.03 8.71
CA ALA A 147 10.50 2.77 7.67
C ALA A 147 9.29 2.01 8.23
N THR A 148 9.52 0.99 9.05
CA THR A 148 8.47 0.20 9.71
C THR A 148 7.63 1.05 10.66
N VAL A 149 8.26 1.90 11.48
CA VAL A 149 7.53 2.82 12.37
C VAL A 149 6.66 3.78 11.58
N SER A 150 7.17 4.32 10.47
CA SER A 150 6.43 5.26 9.63
C SER A 150 5.30 4.59 8.86
N LEU A 151 5.51 3.35 8.37
CA LEU A 151 4.47 2.50 7.81
C LEU A 151 3.37 2.24 8.83
N MET A 152 3.71 1.84 10.06
CA MET A 152 2.72 1.60 11.12
C MET A 152 1.98 2.88 11.52
N GLY A 153 2.68 4.02 11.59
CA GLY A 153 2.05 5.31 11.83
C GLY A 153 1.12 5.74 10.70
N ALA A 154 1.47 5.45 9.45
CA ALA A 154 0.62 5.71 8.29
C ALA A 154 -0.62 4.79 8.27
N VAL A 155 -0.45 3.50 8.56
CA VAL A 155 -1.56 2.52 8.62
C VAL A 155 -2.50 2.77 9.81
N ALA A 156 -2.00 3.35 10.90
CA ALA A 156 -2.79 3.79 12.04
C ALA A 156 -3.61 5.05 11.69
N ALA A 157 -4.61 4.89 10.82
CA ALA A 157 -5.57 5.93 10.54
C ALA A 157 -6.47 6.16 11.77
N ASP A 158 -6.70 7.43 12.12
CA ASP A 158 -7.65 7.76 13.16
C ASP A 158 -9.10 7.44 12.72
N VAL A 159 -9.99 7.30 13.70
CA VAL A 159 -11.40 6.95 13.45
C VAL A 159 -12.07 7.92 12.45
N PRO A 160 -11.88 9.25 12.54
CA PRO A 160 -12.41 10.19 11.53
C PRO A 160 -11.92 9.93 10.10
N THR A 161 -10.65 9.54 9.92
CA THR A 161 -10.05 9.23 8.63
C THR A 161 -10.64 7.96 8.03
N LEU A 162 -10.81 6.92 8.84
CA LEU A 162 -11.46 5.67 8.42
C LEU A 162 -12.94 5.88 8.05
N LEU A 163 -13.66 6.72 8.80
CA LEU A 163 -15.05 7.07 8.50
C LEU A 163 -15.18 7.90 7.23
N ALA A 164 -14.26 8.84 7.00
CA ALA A 164 -14.22 9.63 5.77
C ALA A 164 -14.01 8.72 4.54
N LEU A 165 -13.07 7.77 4.64
CA LEU A 165 -12.84 6.76 3.60
C LEU A 165 -14.11 5.94 3.37
N ARG A 166 -14.70 5.36 4.42
CA ARG A 166 -15.91 4.55 4.32
C ARG A 166 -17.08 5.29 3.67
N THR A 167 -17.36 6.51 4.11
CA THR A 167 -18.46 7.34 3.59
C THR A 167 -18.29 7.59 2.10
N TRP A 168 -17.05 7.85 1.69
CA TRP A 168 -16.72 8.10 0.29
C TRP A 168 -16.86 6.83 -0.58
N LEU A 169 -16.45 5.66 -0.06
CA LEU A 169 -16.65 4.37 -0.73
C LEU A 169 -18.13 4.02 -0.90
N GLU A 170 -18.92 4.29 0.14
CA GLU A 170 -20.37 4.06 0.16
C GLU A 170 -21.07 4.98 -0.86
N SER A 171 -20.74 6.28 -0.89
CA SER A 171 -21.41 7.24 -1.77
C SER A 171 -21.06 7.05 -3.24
N ARG A 172 -19.82 6.63 -3.54
CA ARG A 172 -19.32 6.60 -4.92
C ARG A 172 -19.41 5.24 -5.60
N TRP A 173 -19.30 4.14 -4.83
CA TRP A 173 -19.29 2.78 -5.39
C TRP A 173 -20.28 1.83 -4.75
N ALA A 174 -21.19 2.34 -3.92
CA ALA A 174 -22.12 1.51 -3.13
C ALA A 174 -21.39 0.41 -2.33
N TRP A 175 -20.12 0.66 -1.98
CA TRP A 175 -19.31 -0.29 -1.22
C TRP A 175 -19.91 -0.43 0.18
N ARG A 176 -19.93 -1.65 0.71
CA ARG A 176 -20.32 -1.91 2.09
C ARG A 176 -19.26 -2.78 2.73
N ALA A 177 -18.85 -2.42 3.94
CA ALA A 177 -18.06 -3.30 4.78
C ALA A 177 -18.85 -4.61 4.97
N GLY A 178 -18.24 -5.73 4.56
CA GLY A 178 -18.77 -7.08 4.77
C GLY A 178 -18.36 -7.62 6.12
#